data_AF-A0A9P3Q1B1-F1
#
_entry.id   AF-A0A9P3Q1B1-F1
#
_cell.length_a   1.000
_cell.length_b   1.000
_cell.length_c   1.000
_cell.angle_alpha   90.00
_cell.angle_beta   90.00
_cell.angle_gamma   90.00
#
_symmetry.space_group_name_H-M   'P 1'
#
loop_
_entity.id
_entity.type
_entity.pdbx_description
1 polymer ?
#
loop_
_entity_poly.entity_id
_entity_poly.type
_entity_poly.pdbx_seq_one_letter_code
_entity_poly.pdbx_strand_id
1 'polypeptide(L)' 'MAVAIQIKDVPEEVRDALAARAEARGQSTQTYLRSLLEREYQAQRNRQLLEALAGHRSLTMTAEEVATVIRADRDG' A
#
# COMPACT_ATOMS: atom_id res chain seq x y z
N MET A 1 2.36 12.60 16.96
CA MET A 1 3.10 11.88 18.02
C MET A 1 4.09 10.95 17.36
N ALA A 2 5.36 10.95 17.78
CA ALA A 2 6.34 9.99 17.29
C ALA A 2 6.21 8.68 18.08
N VAL A 3 6.07 7.56 17.38
CA VAL A 3 6.06 6.21 17.98
C VAL A 3 7.36 5.53 17.62
N ALA A 4 8.12 5.10 18.62
CA ALA A 4 9.37 4.36 18.43
C ALA A 4 9.09 2.86 18.42
N ILE A 5 9.65 2.15 17.44
CA ILE A 5 9.57 0.69 17.33
C ILE A 5 10.97 0.12 17.53
N GLN A 6 11.13 -0.77 18.50
CA GLN A 6 12.37 -1.51 18.72
C GLN A 6 12.20 -2.94 18.25
N ILE A 7 13.01 -3.35 17.28
CA ILE A 7 13.05 -4.72 16.78
C ILE A 7 14.17 -5.46 17.51
N LYS A 8 13.83 -6.54 18.20
CA LYS A 8 14.77 -7.37 18.98
C LYS A 8 15.18 -8.60 18.18
N ASP A 9 16.29 -9.20 18.59
CA ASP A 9 16.78 -10.50 18.08
C ASP A 9 17.01 -10.53 16.57
N VAL A 10 17.43 -9.39 16.00
CA VAL A 10 17.82 -9.30 14.59
C VAL A 10 19.23 -9.90 14.44
N PRO A 11 19.43 -10.94 13.59
CA PRO A 11 20.75 -11.47 13.32
C PRO A 11 21.68 -10.39 12.78
N GLU A 12 22.94 -10.44 13.18
CA GLU A 12 23.94 -9.42 12.82
C GLU A 12 24.08 -9.28 11.30
N GLU A 13 24.09 -10.40 10.58
CA GLU A 13 24.13 -10.44 9.12
C GLU A 13 22.97 -9.68 8.46
N VAL A 14 21.76 -9.76 9.05
CA VAL A 14 20.58 -9.05 8.54
C VAL A 14 20.69 -7.56 8.83
N ARG A 15 21.14 -7.18 10.02
CA ARG A 15 21.39 -5.78 10.38
C ARG A 15 22.39 -5.14 9.42
N ASP A 16 23.49 -5.84 9.14
CA ASP A 16 24.57 -5.32 8.29
C ASP A 16 24.15 -5.22 6.82
N ALA A 17 23.40 -6.21 6.32
CA ALA A 17 22.81 -6.15 4.99
C ALA A 17 21.83 -4.96 4.85
N LEU A 18 21.04 -4.67 5.89
CA LEU A 18 20.12 -3.53 5.89
C LEU A 18 20.88 -2.20 5.97
N ALA A 19 21.96 -2.12 6.75
CA ALA A 19 22.82 -0.94 6.84
C ALA A 19 23.49 -0.65 5.49
N ALA A 20 24.10 -1.65 4.86
CA ALA A 20 24.73 -1.50 3.54
C ALA A 20 23.74 -1.03 2.46
N ARG A 21 22.49 -1.55 2.49
CA ARG A 21 21.42 -1.08 1.58
C ARG A 21 20.98 0.34 1.85
N ALA A 22 20.99 0.78 3.10
CA ALA A 22 20.68 2.16 3.48
C ALA A 22 21.78 3.12 3.02
N GLU A 23 23.05 2.76 3.24
CA GLU A 23 24.23 3.51 2.78
C GLU A 23 24.25 3.66 1.25
N ALA A 24 23.98 2.59 0.51
CA ALA A 24 23.88 2.63 -0.95
C ALA A 24 22.80 3.60 -1.47
N ARG A 25 21.83 3.97 -0.61
CA ARG A 25 20.76 4.92 -0.91
C ARG A 25 20.99 6.30 -0.28
N GLY A 26 22.13 6.52 0.39
CA GLY A 26 22.43 7.76 1.11
C GLY A 26 21.49 8.02 2.29
N GLN A 27 20.93 6.95 2.88
CA GLN A 27 19.94 7.04 3.96
C GLN A 27 20.50 6.42 5.25
N SER A 28 20.06 6.92 6.41
CA SER A 28 20.28 6.21 7.66
C SER A 28 19.48 4.91 7.70
N THR A 29 20.01 3.88 8.38
CA THR A 29 19.34 2.58 8.51
C THR A 29 17.91 2.70 9.06
N GLN A 30 17.69 3.61 10.01
CA GLN A 30 16.37 3.89 10.56
C GLN A 30 15.40 4.48 9.50
N THR A 31 15.86 5.43 8.69
CA THR A 31 15.06 6.00 7.60
C THR A 31 14.72 4.95 6.56
N TYR A 32 15.70 4.12 6.20
CA TYR A 32 15.52 3.03 5.27
C TYR A 32 14.47 2.03 5.79
N LEU A 33 14.58 1.61 7.05
CA LEU A 33 13.67 0.65 7.68
C LEU A 33 12.25 1.21 7.78
N ARG A 34 12.09 2.48 8.16
CA ARG A 34 10.79 3.17 8.14
C ARG A 34 10.17 3.12 6.74
N SER A 35 10.95 3.46 5.71
CA SER A 35 10.45 3.43 4.33
C SER A 35 10.06 2.02 3.88
N LEU A 36 10.74 0.99 4.40
CA LEU A 36 10.42 -0.40 4.11
C LEU A 36 9.08 -0.80 4.74
N LEU A 37 8.87 -0.46 6.01
CA LEU A 37 7.62 -0.69 6.72
C LEU A 37 6.44 0.04 6.07
N GLU A 38 6.65 1.30 5.66
CA GLU A 38 5.62 2.08 4.95
C GLU A 38 5.24 1.43 3.61
N ARG A 39 6.24 0.98 2.83
CA ARG A 39 5.98 0.27 1.57
C ARG A 39 5.21 -1.02 1.79
N GLU A 40 5.58 -1.81 2.79
CA GLU A 40 4.90 -3.06 3.12
C GLU A 40 3.44 -2.82 3.52
N TYR A 41 3.21 -1.83 4.38
CA TYR A 41 1.86 -1.46 4.79
C TYR A 41 1.00 -1.01 3.60
N GLN A 42 1.52 -0.17 2.70
CA GLN A 42 0.78 0.25 1.52
C GLN A 42 0.50 -0.92 0.57
N ALA A 43 1.46 -1.84 0.40
CA ALA A 43 1.25 -3.03 -0.40
C ALA A 43 0.15 -3.93 0.17
N GLN A 44 0.15 -4.18 1.48
CA GLN A 44 -0.89 -4.95 2.16
C GLN A 44 -2.25 -4.25 2.05
N ARG A 45 -2.31 -2.95 2.31
CA ARG A 45 -3.54 -2.16 2.22
C ARG A 45 -4.11 -2.19 0.80
N ASN A 46 -3.28 -2.01 -0.21
CA ASN A 46 -3.71 -2.06 -1.61
C ASN A 46 -4.26 -3.44 -1.97
N ARG A 47 -3.62 -4.52 -1.51
CA ARG A 47 -4.13 -5.90 -1.69
C ARG A 47 -5.50 -6.08 -1.04
N GLN A 48 -5.68 -5.63 0.21
CA GLN A 48 -6.97 -5.71 0.89
C GLN A 48 -8.07 -4.91 0.18
N LEU A 49 -7.74 -3.72 -0.34
CA LEU A 49 -8.68 -2.93 -1.14
C LEU A 49 -9.04 -3.66 -2.44
N LEU A 50 -8.06 -4.22 -3.14
CA LEU A 50 -8.28 -5.00 -4.36
C LEU A 50 -9.14 -6.24 -4.08
N GLU A 51 -8.90 -6.96 -2.99
CA GLU A 51 -9.70 -8.12 -2.57
C GLU A 51 -11.13 -7.72 -2.20
N ALA A 52 -11.30 -6.63 -1.44
CA ALA A 52 -12.62 -6.10 -1.09
C ALA A 52 -13.41 -5.69 -2.35
N LEU A 53 -12.76 -5.04 -3.32
CA LEU A 53 -13.38 -4.64 -4.58
C LEU A 53 -13.64 -5.84 -5.51
N ALA A 54 -12.79 -6.87 -5.50
CA ALA A 54 -13.00 -8.10 -6.26
C ALA A 54 -14.26 -8.85 -5.78
N GLY A 55 -14.57 -8.80 -4.48
CA GLY A 55 -15.83 -9.30 -3.93
C GLY A 55 -17.07 -8.47 -4.33
N HIS A 56 -16.87 -7.22 -4.77
CA HIS A 56 -17.93 -6.34 -5.30
C HIS A 56 -18.06 -6.44 -6.82
N ARG A 57 -17.47 -7.45 -7.47
CA ARG A 57 -17.67 -7.78 -8.90
C ARG A 57 -19.06 -8.40 -9.15
N SER A 58 -20.07 -7.79 -8.55
CA SER A 58 -21.47 -7.90 -8.92
C SER A 58 -22.06 -6.49 -8.93
N LEU A 59 -21.43 -5.58 -9.68
CA LEU A 59 -22.19 -4.52 -10.32
C LEU A 59 -22.96 -5.19 -11.46
N THR A 60 -24.16 -5.66 -11.15
CA THR A 60 -25.19 -6.11 -12.10
C THR A 60 -25.68 -4.99 -13.01
N MET A 61 -24.98 -3.84 -13.06
CA MET A 61 -25.32 -2.78 -14.00
C MET A 61 -24.75 -3.12 -15.36
N THR A 62 -25.67 -3.29 -16.29
CA THR A 62 -25.39 -3.36 -17.71
C THR A 62 -24.90 -2.01 -18.23
N ALA A 63 -24.13 -2.02 -19.33
CA ALA A 63 -23.69 -0.79 -19.99
C ALA A 63 -24.87 0.12 -20.40
N GLU A 64 -26.05 -0.46 -20.63
CA GLU A 64 -27.28 0.24 -21.02
C GLU A 64 -27.88 1.04 -19.86
N GLU A 65 -27.84 0.51 -18.63
CA GLU A 65 -28.28 1.21 -17.43
C GLU A 65 -27.37 2.38 -17.09
N VAL A 66 -26.05 2.22 -17.28
CA VAL A 66 -25.08 3.32 -17.11
C VAL A 66 -25.33 4.45 -18.11
N ALA A 67 -25.57 4.12 -19.38
CA ALA A 67 -25.88 5.10 -20.42
C ALA A 67 -27.22 5.82 -20.20
N THR A 68 -28.16 5.18 -19.51
CA THR A 68 -29.45 5.78 -19.15
C THR A 68 -29.29 6.82 -18.04
N VAL A 69 -28.53 6.50 -16.98
CA VAL A 69 -28.26 7.43 -15.89
C VAL A 69 -27.50 8.67 -16.37
N ILE A 70 -26.49 8.50 -17.23
CA ILE A 70 -25.71 9.63 -17.76
C ILE A 70 -26.55 10.56 -18.63
N ARG A 71 -27.51 10.03 -19.40
CA ARG A 71 -28.41 10.86 -20.21
C ARG A 71 -29.41 11.62 -19.36
N ALA A 72 -29.99 10.96 -18.35
CA ALA A 72 -30.93 11.59 -17.43
C ALA A 72 -30.32 12.79 -16.68
N ASP A 73 -29.02 12.73 -16.36
CA ASP A 73 -28.28 13.83 -15.71
C ASP A 73 -27.94 14.99 -16.68
N ARG A 74 -27.85 14.72 -17.99
CA ARG A 74 -27.55 15.72 -19.02
C ARG A 74 -28.79 16.47 -19.51
N ASP A 75 -29.94 15.80 -19.52
CA ASP A 75 -31.19 16.30 -20.10
C ASP A 75 -32.16 16.89 -19.04
N GLY A 76 -31.76 16.94 -17.76
CA GLY A 76 -32.48 17.58 -16.66
C GLY A 76 -31.88 18.93 -16.28
#